data_AF-A0A7S3RDX6-F1
#
_entry.id   AF-A0A7S3RDX6-F1
#
_cell.length_a   1.000
_cell.length_b   1.000
_cell.length_c   1.000
_cell.angle_alpha   90.00
_cell.angle_beta   90.00
_cell.angle_gamma   90.00
#
_symmetry.space_group_name_H-M   'P 1'
#
loop_
_entity.id
_entity.type
_entity.pdbx_description
1 polymer ?
#
loop_
_entity_poly.entity_id
_entity_poly.type
_entity_poly.pdbx_seq_one_letter_code
_entity_poly.pdbx_strand_id
1 'polypeptide(L)'
;FLHGRGESGGFAVANAQSLPWLLSRGHNASFTASFPFIVVAPQCPQECASENGWRSDVLRGVAELVHDWVTTDLRGDPTRVYLTGQSMGGHGAWTFAAQQPRFFAAVAVVCGYAQGSEQEEEIARRLARGHSSTAVCVYHSADDSVIPVAAADGMVKALAAAAAQGSEVRYVRYQHAPGPPISEYSALVGHGSYEIAYRDAALYEWLLRHQCDKCGRPLARWHELPPPPFTFG
;
A
#
# COMPACT_ATOMS: atom_id res chain seq x y z
N PHE A 1 -3.59 5.00 -0.82
CA PHE A 1 -2.41 5.15 0.08
C PHE A 1 -2.85 4.83 1.50
N LEU A 2 -2.16 3.95 2.21
CA LEU A 2 -2.43 3.63 3.62
C LEU A 2 -1.33 4.22 4.50
N HIS A 3 -1.72 5.08 5.44
CA HIS A 3 -0.82 5.80 6.34
C HIS A 3 -0.21 4.89 7.43
N GLY A 4 0.87 5.38 8.06
CA GLY A 4 1.54 4.77 9.19
C GLY A 4 0.83 5.03 10.52
N ARG A 5 1.35 4.47 11.61
CA ARG A 5 0.67 4.47 12.92
C ARG A 5 0.39 5.89 13.46
N GLY A 6 1.32 6.82 13.24
CA GLY A 6 1.25 8.19 13.78
C GLY A 6 0.13 9.04 13.20
N GLU A 7 -0.43 8.62 12.05
CA GLU A 7 -1.48 9.35 11.35
C GLU A 7 -2.91 8.85 11.68
N SER A 8 -3.06 7.83 12.55
CA SER A 8 -4.38 7.37 13.01
C SER A 8 -5.11 8.41 13.88
N GLY A 9 -6.43 8.27 14.05
CA GLY A 9 -7.18 9.03 15.06
C GLY A 9 -8.07 10.18 14.54
N GLY A 10 -8.31 10.28 13.23
CA GLY A 10 -9.35 11.15 12.64
C GLY A 10 -8.84 12.33 11.80
N PHE A 11 -9.72 12.92 10.97
CA PHE A 11 -9.49 13.68 9.70
C PHE A 11 -8.60 14.94 9.70
N ALA A 12 -7.63 15.06 10.61
CA ALA A 12 -6.75 16.21 10.70
C ALA A 12 -5.61 16.13 9.66
N VAL A 13 -5.75 16.85 8.54
CA VAL A 13 -4.69 17.01 7.51
C VAL A 13 -3.34 17.46 8.10
N ALA A 14 -3.34 18.11 9.27
CA ALA A 14 -2.14 18.53 9.98
C ALA A 14 -1.20 17.38 10.37
N ASN A 15 -1.70 16.15 10.52
CA ASN A 15 -0.86 14.98 10.82
C ASN A 15 -0.40 14.21 9.57
N ALA A 16 -0.78 14.67 8.36
CA ALA A 16 -0.41 14.01 7.12
C ALA A 16 1.11 13.92 6.99
N GLN A 17 1.59 12.76 6.56
CA GLN A 17 3.00 12.50 6.27
C GLN A 17 3.14 12.02 4.82
N SER A 18 4.39 11.93 4.35
CA SER A 18 4.76 11.34 3.06
C SER A 18 3.89 11.78 1.88
N LEU A 19 3.18 10.86 1.20
CA LEU A 19 2.45 11.16 -0.04
C LEU A 19 1.30 12.17 0.17
N PRO A 20 0.36 11.98 1.10
CA PRO A 20 -0.66 13.00 1.39
C PRO A 20 -0.07 14.37 1.76
N TRP A 21 1.02 14.41 2.53
CA TRP A 21 1.68 15.67 2.88
C TRP A 21 2.24 16.38 1.65
N LEU A 22 2.95 15.66 0.77
CA LEU A 22 3.50 16.20 -0.47
C LEU A 22 2.40 16.84 -1.34
N LEU A 23 1.31 16.11 -1.55
CA LEU A 23 0.19 16.58 -2.38
C LEU A 23 -0.51 17.79 -1.78
N SER A 24 -0.69 17.85 -0.45
CA SER A 24 -1.34 18.98 0.24
C SER A 24 -0.60 20.31 0.10
N ARG A 25 0.72 20.25 -0.15
CA ARG A 25 1.59 21.42 -0.30
C ARG A 25 1.78 21.84 -1.77
N GLY A 26 1.05 21.23 -2.70
CA GLY A 26 1.20 21.48 -4.13
C GLY A 26 2.48 20.90 -4.72
N HIS A 27 3.18 20.03 -4.00
CA HIS A 27 4.23 19.22 -4.59
C HIS A 27 3.57 18.05 -5.31
N ASN A 28 3.63 18.05 -6.64
CA ASN A 28 3.37 16.84 -7.39
C ASN A 28 4.39 15.79 -6.93
N ALA A 29 3.91 14.65 -6.42
CA ALA A 29 4.81 13.59 -5.97
C ALA A 29 5.66 12.99 -7.12
N SER A 30 5.33 13.38 -8.36
CA SER A 30 6.23 13.33 -9.51
C SER A 30 6.67 14.75 -9.90
N PHE A 31 7.98 14.98 -10.03
CA PHE A 31 8.55 16.22 -10.60
C PHE A 31 8.25 16.40 -12.11
N THR A 32 7.47 15.50 -12.72
CA THR A 32 6.94 15.66 -14.09
C THR A 32 5.69 16.55 -14.08
N ALA A 33 5.48 17.33 -15.14
CA ALA A 33 4.43 18.36 -15.24
C ALA A 33 2.97 17.87 -15.11
N SER A 34 2.73 16.56 -14.93
CA SER A 34 1.42 15.98 -14.67
C SER A 34 1.54 14.84 -13.66
N PHE A 35 0.81 14.92 -12.55
CA PHE A 35 0.59 13.82 -11.60
C PHE A 35 -0.79 13.21 -11.89
N PRO A 36 -0.91 12.17 -12.74
CA PRO A 36 -2.17 11.75 -13.35
C PRO A 36 -2.99 10.80 -12.46
N PHE A 37 -2.86 10.91 -11.13
CA PHE A 37 -3.49 10.00 -10.19
C PHE A 37 -4.63 10.68 -9.45
N ILE A 38 -5.74 9.97 -9.30
CA ILE A 38 -6.69 10.23 -8.22
C ILE A 38 -6.13 9.53 -6.98
N VAL A 39 -5.86 10.29 -5.91
CA VAL A 39 -5.30 9.73 -4.67
C VAL A 39 -6.37 9.63 -3.60
N VAL A 40 -6.67 8.39 -3.21
CA VAL A 40 -7.47 8.10 -2.01
C VAL A 40 -6.52 7.83 -0.85
N ALA A 41 -6.58 8.70 0.16
CA ALA A 41 -5.83 8.61 1.41
C ALA A 41 -6.82 8.53 2.57
N PRO A 42 -7.44 7.35 2.81
CA PRO A 42 -8.35 7.16 3.92
C PRO A 42 -7.59 7.29 5.24
N GLN A 43 -8.33 7.51 6.31
CA GLN A 43 -7.75 7.52 7.64
C GLN A 43 -8.33 6.42 8.51
N CYS A 44 -7.45 5.74 9.23
CA CYS A 44 -7.80 4.70 10.16
C CYS A 44 -8.18 5.31 11.52
N PRO A 45 -9.24 4.80 12.18
CA PRO A 45 -9.58 5.17 13.55
C PRO A 45 -8.43 4.94 14.55
N GLN A 46 -8.56 5.50 15.75
CA GLN A 46 -7.51 5.43 16.78
C GLN A 46 -7.15 3.99 17.15
N GLU A 47 -8.12 3.08 17.09
CA GLU A 47 -7.97 1.64 17.36
C GLU A 47 -6.91 1.00 16.46
N CYS A 48 -6.77 1.47 15.22
CA CYS A 48 -5.73 0.99 14.32
C CYS A 48 -4.33 1.25 14.86
N ALA A 49 -4.13 2.38 15.55
CA ALA A 49 -2.84 2.67 16.19
C ALA A 49 -2.59 1.76 17.39
N SER A 50 -3.62 1.47 18.19
CA SER A 50 -3.53 0.55 19.33
C SER A 50 -3.24 -0.89 18.90
N GLU A 51 -3.83 -1.34 17.79
CA GLU A 51 -3.65 -2.68 17.23
C GLU A 51 -2.41 -2.78 16.32
N ASN A 52 -1.80 -1.63 16.00
CA ASN A 52 -0.70 -1.52 15.04
C ASN A 52 -1.03 -2.18 13.69
N GLY A 53 -2.28 -1.99 13.24
CA GLY A 53 -2.84 -2.65 12.07
C GLY A 53 -4.05 -1.92 11.49
N TRP A 54 -4.24 -2.04 10.18
CA TRP A 54 -5.42 -1.51 9.52
C TRP A 54 -6.60 -2.44 9.75
N ARG A 55 -7.72 -1.90 10.24
CA ARG A 55 -8.93 -2.68 10.46
C ARG A 55 -9.58 -3.08 9.14
N SER A 56 -10.09 -4.30 9.09
CA SER A 56 -10.71 -4.89 7.92
C SER A 56 -11.99 -4.19 7.45
N ASP A 57 -12.77 -3.63 8.37
CA ASP A 57 -13.98 -2.85 8.04
C ASP A 57 -13.62 -1.54 7.33
N VAL A 58 -12.54 -0.86 7.77
CA VAL A 58 -12.01 0.33 7.10
C VAL A 58 -11.52 -0.02 5.69
N LEU A 59 -10.71 -1.07 5.54
CA LEU A 59 -10.20 -1.50 4.23
C LEU A 59 -11.34 -1.90 3.27
N ARG A 60 -12.40 -2.52 3.78
CA ARG A 60 -13.61 -2.80 3.02
C ARG A 60 -14.26 -1.52 2.51
N GLY A 61 -14.50 -0.53 3.38
CA GLY A 61 -15.06 0.76 2.99
C GLY A 61 -14.21 1.49 1.95
N VAL A 62 -12.88 1.32 2.00
CA VAL A 62 -11.96 1.87 0.98
C VAL A 62 -12.14 1.16 -0.36
N ALA A 63 -12.26 -0.17 -0.39
CA ALA A 63 -12.54 -0.91 -1.61
C ALA A 63 -13.87 -0.48 -2.25
N GLU A 64 -14.91 -0.35 -1.42
CA GLU A 64 -16.24 0.15 -1.80
C GLU A 64 -16.16 1.55 -2.42
N LEU A 65 -15.52 2.50 -1.73
CA LEU A 65 -15.33 3.87 -2.22
C LEU A 65 -14.59 3.91 -3.56
N VAL A 66 -13.48 3.16 -3.68
CA VAL A 66 -12.69 3.14 -4.91
C VAL A 66 -13.49 2.52 -6.06
N HIS A 67 -14.13 1.39 -5.82
CA HIS A 67 -14.90 0.68 -6.83
C HIS A 67 -16.12 1.49 -7.28
N ASP A 68 -16.95 1.95 -6.35
CA ASP A 68 -18.23 2.56 -6.68
C ASP A 68 -18.08 4.04 -7.06
N TRP A 69 -17.24 4.82 -6.38
CA TRP A 69 -17.20 6.28 -6.57
C TRP A 69 -16.05 6.74 -7.46
N VAL A 70 -14.84 6.21 -7.25
CA VAL A 70 -13.66 6.68 -8.00
C VAL A 70 -13.70 6.22 -9.46
N THR A 71 -14.10 4.98 -9.73
CA THR A 71 -14.13 4.47 -11.12
C THR A 71 -15.33 4.97 -11.92
N THR A 72 -16.44 5.33 -11.26
CA THR A 72 -17.64 5.79 -11.96
C THR A 72 -17.71 7.32 -12.05
N ASP A 73 -17.78 8.01 -10.91
CA ASP A 73 -18.04 9.45 -10.84
C ASP A 73 -16.81 10.28 -11.20
N LEU A 74 -15.64 9.88 -10.70
CA LEU A 74 -14.37 10.55 -11.01
C LEU A 74 -13.72 10.05 -12.31
N ARG A 75 -14.35 9.07 -12.99
CA ARG A 75 -13.87 8.45 -14.24
C ARG A 75 -12.43 7.92 -14.14
N GLY A 76 -12.05 7.42 -12.96
CA GLY A 76 -10.79 6.72 -12.78
C GLY A 76 -10.75 5.44 -13.61
N ASP A 77 -9.58 5.08 -14.13
CA ASP A 77 -9.39 3.85 -14.91
C ASP A 77 -9.46 2.62 -13.98
N PRO A 78 -10.49 1.77 -14.08
CA PRO A 78 -10.66 0.62 -13.18
C PRO A 78 -9.61 -0.47 -13.41
N THR A 79 -8.86 -0.43 -14.51
CA THR A 79 -7.76 -1.36 -14.79
C THR A 79 -6.44 -0.91 -14.14
N ARG A 80 -6.41 0.31 -13.58
CA ARG A 80 -5.23 0.97 -13.00
C ARG A 80 -5.43 1.42 -11.56
N VAL A 81 -5.98 0.52 -10.74
CA VAL A 81 -6.07 0.73 -9.30
C VAL A 81 -4.78 0.27 -8.64
N TYR A 82 -4.11 1.18 -7.94
CA TYR A 82 -2.83 0.93 -7.29
C TYR A 82 -2.96 1.03 -5.77
N LEU A 83 -2.28 0.13 -5.05
CA LEU A 83 -2.19 0.18 -3.60
C LEU A 83 -0.79 0.57 -3.16
N THR A 84 -0.71 1.39 -2.14
CA THR A 84 0.56 1.66 -1.47
C THR A 84 0.32 2.02 -0.02
N GLY A 85 1.32 1.78 0.84
CA GLY A 85 1.32 2.25 2.22
C GLY A 85 2.70 2.16 2.86
N GLN A 86 2.82 2.86 4.00
CA GLN A 86 4.07 2.95 4.77
C GLN A 86 3.92 2.34 6.17
N SER A 87 4.97 1.69 6.72
CA SER A 87 4.99 1.24 8.12
C SER A 87 3.75 0.39 8.47
N MET A 88 2.92 0.80 9.44
CA MET A 88 1.61 0.18 9.73
C MET A 88 0.71 0.06 8.48
N GLY A 89 0.70 1.08 7.62
CA GLY A 89 0.03 1.05 6.32
C GLY A 89 0.72 0.19 5.27
N GLY A 90 2.02 -0.09 5.45
CA GLY A 90 2.72 -1.10 4.66
C GLY A 90 2.25 -2.51 5.01
N HIS A 91 2.11 -2.82 6.30
CA HIS A 91 1.42 -4.03 6.77
C HIS A 91 -0.05 -4.07 6.27
N GLY A 92 -0.78 -2.96 6.40
CA GLY A 92 -2.13 -2.83 5.84
C GLY A 92 -2.20 -3.08 4.33
N ALA A 93 -1.17 -2.65 3.58
CA ALA A 93 -1.12 -2.86 2.14
C ALA A 93 -0.92 -4.33 1.78
N TRP A 94 -0.08 -5.05 2.55
CA TRP A 94 0.08 -6.49 2.39
C TRP A 94 -1.20 -7.26 2.61
N THR A 95 -1.83 -7.03 3.76
CA THR A 95 -3.06 -7.72 4.16
C THR A 95 -4.21 -7.39 3.21
N PHE A 96 -4.39 -6.12 2.85
CA PHE A 96 -5.46 -5.69 1.94
C PHE A 96 -5.30 -6.30 0.54
N ALA A 97 -4.10 -6.27 -0.03
CA ALA A 97 -3.86 -6.86 -1.34
C ALA A 97 -4.02 -8.39 -1.31
N ALA A 98 -3.61 -9.07 -0.23
CA ALA A 98 -3.81 -10.50 -0.06
C ALA A 98 -5.29 -10.89 0.10
N GLN A 99 -6.12 -10.03 0.72
CA GLN A 99 -7.57 -10.22 0.83
C GLN A 99 -8.30 -9.91 -0.49
N GLN A 100 -7.74 -9.01 -1.32
CA GLN A 100 -8.32 -8.58 -2.59
C GLN A 100 -7.34 -8.78 -3.77
N PRO A 101 -6.88 -10.01 -4.07
CA PRO A 101 -5.80 -10.27 -5.03
C PRO A 101 -6.19 -10.04 -6.49
N ARG A 102 -7.38 -9.50 -6.76
CA ARG A 102 -7.89 -9.14 -8.11
C ARG A 102 -8.30 -7.68 -8.21
N PHE A 103 -8.01 -6.87 -7.19
CA PHE A 103 -8.44 -5.48 -7.16
C PHE A 103 -7.34 -4.52 -7.61
N PHE A 104 -6.08 -4.85 -7.32
CA PHE A 104 -4.95 -3.97 -7.59
C PHE A 104 -4.10 -4.45 -8.78
N ALA A 105 -3.78 -3.53 -9.67
CA ALA A 105 -2.83 -3.77 -10.77
C ALA A 105 -1.38 -3.82 -10.28
N ALA A 106 -1.05 -2.99 -9.28
CA ALA A 106 0.26 -2.99 -8.63
C ALA A 106 0.17 -2.57 -7.17
N VAL A 107 1.10 -3.07 -6.36
CA VAL A 107 1.22 -2.80 -4.92
C VAL A 107 2.63 -2.33 -4.61
N ALA A 108 2.76 -1.12 -4.05
CA ALA A 108 4.04 -0.58 -3.59
C ALA A 108 4.05 -0.49 -2.06
N VAL A 109 4.89 -1.26 -1.38
CA VAL A 109 4.95 -1.31 0.09
C VAL A 109 6.24 -0.71 0.59
N VAL A 110 6.15 0.23 1.53
CA VAL A 110 7.30 0.90 2.12
C VAL A 110 7.39 0.59 3.61
N CYS A 111 8.55 0.11 4.06
CA CYS A 111 8.81 -0.34 5.43
C CYS A 111 7.67 -1.18 6.05
N GLY A 112 7.05 -2.05 5.26
CA GLY A 112 5.95 -2.92 5.70
C GLY A 112 6.45 -4.21 6.36
N TYR A 113 5.57 -4.87 7.09
CA TYR A 113 5.83 -6.11 7.83
C TYR A 113 4.60 -7.01 7.80
N ALA A 114 4.75 -8.28 8.15
CA ALA A 114 3.67 -9.20 8.47
C ALA A 114 3.43 -9.20 9.99
N GLN A 115 2.19 -9.37 10.44
CA GLN A 115 1.84 -9.38 11.87
C GLN A 115 0.72 -10.40 12.16
N GLY A 116 0.70 -10.92 13.39
CA GLY A 116 -0.37 -11.77 13.89
C GLY A 116 -0.24 -13.20 13.38
N SER A 117 -1.36 -13.82 12.99
CA SER A 117 -1.36 -15.18 12.43
C SER A 117 -1.00 -15.22 10.94
N GLU A 118 -0.91 -14.06 10.28
CA GLU A 118 -0.57 -13.97 8.86
C GLU A 118 0.93 -13.80 8.69
N GLN A 119 1.60 -14.90 8.35
CA GLN A 119 3.02 -14.91 8.02
C GLN A 119 3.25 -14.48 6.56
N GLU A 120 4.48 -14.10 6.24
CA GLU A 120 4.88 -13.66 4.90
C GLU A 120 4.50 -14.69 3.82
N GLU A 121 4.65 -15.99 4.08
CA GLU A 121 4.31 -17.03 3.11
C GLU A 121 2.81 -17.16 2.84
N GLU A 122 1.94 -16.88 3.81
CA GLU A 122 0.48 -16.91 3.58
C GLU A 122 0.05 -15.69 2.77
N ILE A 123 0.54 -14.50 3.13
CA ILE A 123 0.30 -13.26 2.38
C ILE A 123 0.75 -13.42 0.93
N ALA A 124 1.99 -13.88 0.71
CA ALA A 124 2.55 -14.09 -0.62
C ALA A 124 1.76 -15.12 -1.43
N ARG A 125 1.35 -16.25 -0.81
CA ARG A 125 0.53 -17.26 -1.49
C ARG A 125 -0.84 -16.72 -1.90
N ARG A 126 -1.50 -15.91 -1.07
CA ARG A 126 -2.80 -15.32 -1.41
C ARG A 126 -2.68 -14.30 -2.54
N LEU A 127 -1.66 -13.44 -2.50
CA LEU A 127 -1.33 -12.52 -3.58
C LEU A 127 -1.10 -13.25 -4.90
N ALA A 128 -0.33 -14.34 -4.88
CA ALA A 128 -0.04 -15.13 -6.07
C ALA A 128 -1.26 -15.87 -6.67
N ARG A 129 -2.32 -16.11 -5.89
CA ARG A 129 -3.58 -16.73 -6.37
C ARG A 129 -4.46 -15.79 -7.20
N GLY A 130 -4.09 -14.52 -7.32
CA GLY A 130 -4.76 -13.54 -8.18
C GLY A 130 -4.78 -13.95 -9.66
N HIS A 131 -5.68 -13.35 -10.45
CA HIS A 131 -5.93 -13.80 -11.84
C HIS A 131 -4.80 -13.45 -12.83
N SER A 132 -3.86 -12.58 -12.48
CA SER A 132 -2.61 -12.30 -13.21
C SER A 132 -1.70 -11.41 -12.34
N SER A 133 -0.55 -11.93 -11.91
CA SER A 133 0.71 -11.19 -11.70
C SER A 133 0.61 -9.75 -11.13
N THR A 134 -0.07 -9.53 -9.99
CA THR A 134 -0.02 -8.22 -9.32
C THR A 134 1.43 -7.84 -9.13
N ALA A 135 1.86 -6.75 -9.78
CA ALA A 135 3.24 -6.31 -9.68
C ALA A 135 3.47 -5.75 -8.28
N VAL A 136 4.58 -6.15 -7.64
CA VAL A 136 4.90 -5.73 -6.28
C VAL A 136 6.23 -5.00 -6.27
N CYS A 137 6.27 -3.84 -5.62
CA CYS A 137 7.50 -3.11 -5.36
C CYS A 137 7.67 -2.88 -3.86
N VAL A 138 8.75 -3.40 -3.27
CA VAL A 138 9.08 -3.27 -1.85
C VAL A 138 10.17 -2.23 -1.68
N TYR A 139 10.02 -1.35 -0.69
CA TYR A 139 11.02 -0.37 -0.29
C TYR A 139 11.31 -0.53 1.21
N HIS A 140 12.58 -0.61 1.60
CA HIS A 140 12.97 -0.67 3.01
C HIS A 140 14.39 -0.13 3.20
N SER A 141 14.70 0.46 4.36
CA SER A 141 16.07 0.83 4.71
C SER A 141 16.77 -0.25 5.53
N ALA A 142 18.04 -0.52 5.24
CA ALA A 142 18.82 -1.52 5.95
C ALA A 142 19.02 -1.18 7.44
N ASP A 143 18.96 0.10 7.79
CA ASP A 143 19.16 0.66 9.12
C ASP A 143 17.86 1.12 9.79
N ASP A 144 16.69 0.67 9.31
CA ASP A 144 15.40 0.99 9.95
C ASP A 144 15.39 0.53 11.42
N SER A 145 15.39 1.52 12.32
CA SER A 145 15.46 1.30 13.77
C SER A 145 14.15 0.86 14.41
N VAL A 146 13.06 0.80 13.64
CA VAL A 146 11.71 0.47 14.12
C VAL A 146 11.26 -0.89 13.58
N ILE A 147 11.44 -1.10 12.28
CA ILE A 147 11.04 -2.33 11.59
C ILE A 147 12.29 -2.92 10.95
N PRO A 148 12.85 -4.01 11.51
CA PRO A 148 14.05 -4.63 10.95
C PRO A 148 13.85 -4.97 9.47
N VAL A 149 14.84 -4.64 8.64
CA VAL A 149 14.84 -4.93 7.19
C VAL A 149 14.60 -6.41 6.85
N ALA A 150 14.87 -7.31 7.80
CA ALA A 150 14.56 -8.73 7.70
C ALA A 150 13.08 -9.02 7.39
N ALA A 151 12.15 -8.14 7.82
CA ALA A 151 10.73 -8.25 7.48
C ALA A 151 10.49 -8.11 5.96
N ALA A 152 11.11 -7.12 5.32
CA ALA A 152 11.06 -6.97 3.87
C ALA A 152 11.82 -8.08 3.15
N ASP A 153 13.01 -8.47 3.65
CA ASP A 153 13.79 -9.57 3.07
C ASP A 153 12.98 -10.88 3.07
N GLY A 154 12.28 -11.18 4.17
CA GLY A 154 11.38 -12.32 4.32
C GLY A 154 10.21 -12.27 3.35
N MET A 155 9.52 -11.13 3.25
CA MET A 155 8.40 -10.95 2.33
C MET A 155 8.82 -11.09 0.86
N VAL A 156 9.94 -10.49 0.47
CA VAL A 156 10.48 -10.61 -0.91
C VAL A 156 10.82 -12.06 -1.24
N LYS A 157 11.42 -12.79 -0.29
CA LYS A 157 11.69 -14.23 -0.44
C LYS A 157 10.39 -15.03 -0.60
N ALA A 158 9.38 -14.75 0.22
CA ALA A 158 8.08 -15.41 0.15
C ALA A 158 7.36 -15.14 -1.19
N LEU A 159 7.36 -13.88 -1.65
CA LEU A 159 6.81 -13.47 -2.95
C LEU A 159 7.52 -14.18 -4.10
N ALA A 160 8.86 -14.24 -4.08
CA ALA A 160 9.63 -14.95 -5.09
C ALA A 160 9.31 -16.46 -5.11
N ALA A 161 9.11 -17.08 -3.94
CA ALA A 161 8.73 -18.49 -3.83
C ALA A 161 7.29 -18.77 -4.30
N ALA A 162 6.37 -17.82 -4.13
CA ALA A 162 4.98 -17.94 -4.54
C ALA A 162 4.73 -17.48 -5.99
N ALA A 163 5.69 -16.81 -6.63
CA ALA A 163 5.52 -16.16 -7.92
C ALA A 163 5.04 -17.12 -9.02
N ALA A 164 3.90 -16.79 -9.64
CA ALA A 164 3.47 -17.40 -10.88
C ALA A 164 4.20 -16.78 -12.08
N GLN A 165 4.20 -17.47 -13.22
CA GLN A 165 4.80 -16.95 -14.45
C GLN A 165 4.23 -15.57 -14.80
N GLY A 166 5.12 -14.58 -15.00
CA GLY A 166 4.76 -13.19 -15.28
C GLY A 166 4.62 -12.28 -14.06
N SER A 167 4.80 -12.78 -12.84
CA SER A 167 4.83 -11.94 -11.62
C SER A 167 6.07 -11.06 -11.59
N GLU A 168 5.91 -9.77 -11.31
CA GLU A 168 7.02 -8.83 -11.11
C GLU A 168 7.16 -8.52 -9.62
N VAL A 169 8.34 -8.77 -9.07
CA VAL A 169 8.71 -8.36 -7.70
C VAL A 169 9.98 -7.52 -7.78
N ARG A 170 9.86 -6.23 -7.44
CA ARG A 170 10.97 -5.30 -7.30
C ARG A 170 11.26 -5.07 -5.83
N TYR A 171 12.53 -5.03 -5.46
CA TYR A 171 12.96 -4.68 -4.11
C TYR A 171 14.01 -3.56 -4.16
N VAL A 172 13.70 -2.43 -3.55
CA VAL A 172 14.58 -1.29 -3.37
C VAL A 172 14.99 -1.25 -1.91
N ARG A 173 16.20 -1.73 -1.63
CA ARG A 173 16.79 -1.71 -0.30
C ARG A 173 17.75 -0.53 -0.16
N TYR A 174 17.37 0.48 0.61
CA TYR A 174 18.24 1.61 0.91
C TYR A 174 19.30 1.20 1.93
N GLN A 175 20.49 1.79 1.84
CA GLN A 175 21.52 1.66 2.87
C GLN A 175 21.19 2.49 4.11
N HIS A 176 20.64 3.69 3.88
CA HIS A 176 20.27 4.65 4.90
C HIS A 176 19.01 5.40 4.47
N ALA A 177 18.15 5.71 5.43
CA ALA A 177 17.02 6.61 5.27
C ALA A 177 16.90 7.52 6.51
N PRO A 178 16.29 8.71 6.37
CA PRO A 178 16.08 9.58 7.51
C PRO A 178 15.09 8.97 8.51
N GLY A 179 14.95 9.59 9.68
CA GLY A 179 13.76 9.37 10.51
C GLY A 179 12.51 10.02 9.90
N PRO A 180 11.31 9.65 10.39
CA PRO A 180 10.06 10.34 10.10
C PRO A 180 10.19 11.88 10.16
N PRO A 181 9.55 12.64 9.25
CA PRO A 181 9.67 14.10 9.15
C PRO A 181 8.86 14.84 10.23
N ILE A 182 8.69 14.25 11.41
CA ILE A 182 8.00 14.84 12.56
C ILE A 182 8.94 14.83 13.76
N SER A 183 9.03 15.97 14.47
CA SER A 183 10.03 16.18 15.51
C SER A 183 10.01 15.13 16.62
N GLU A 184 8.83 14.57 16.92
CA GLU A 184 8.67 13.50 17.90
C GLU A 184 9.39 12.20 17.49
N TYR A 185 9.45 11.90 16.19
CA TYR A 185 9.98 10.63 15.68
C TYR A 185 11.22 10.79 14.80
N SER A 186 11.77 12.00 14.65
CA SER A 186 12.93 12.25 13.78
C SER A 186 14.18 11.46 14.19
N ALA A 187 14.25 10.97 15.44
CA ALA A 187 15.33 10.13 15.94
C ALA A 187 15.24 8.64 15.49
N LEU A 188 14.12 8.22 14.90
CA LEU A 188 13.92 6.84 14.41
C LEU A 188 14.59 6.64 13.06
N VAL A 189 15.93 6.68 13.05
CA VAL A 189 16.77 6.57 11.85
C VAL A 189 16.41 5.34 11.01
N GLY A 190 16.47 5.48 9.69
CA GLY A 190 16.13 4.43 8.73
C GLY A 190 14.63 4.22 8.51
N HIS A 191 13.78 4.61 9.46
CA HIS A 191 12.34 4.34 9.38
C HIS A 191 11.62 5.21 8.33
N GLY A 192 12.12 6.40 8.05
CA GLY A 192 11.61 7.36 7.06
C GLY A 192 11.93 6.99 5.60
N SER A 193 12.08 5.71 5.26
CA SER A 193 12.32 5.24 3.87
C SER A 193 11.22 5.67 2.88
N TYR A 194 10.00 5.92 3.38
CA TYR A 194 8.89 6.50 2.63
C TYR A 194 9.12 7.94 2.20
N GLU A 195 9.96 8.70 2.91
CA GLU A 195 10.33 10.05 2.48
C GLU A 195 11.18 10.03 1.21
N ILE A 196 11.91 8.93 0.97
CA ILE A 196 12.66 8.73 -0.26
C ILE A 196 11.72 8.17 -1.34
N ALA A 197 11.03 7.07 -1.04
CA ALA A 197 10.24 6.33 -2.02
C ALA A 197 9.13 7.16 -2.68
N TYR A 198 8.37 7.97 -1.91
CA TYR A 198 7.28 8.77 -2.46
C TYR A 198 7.73 10.10 -3.10
N ARG A 199 9.02 10.44 -3.04
CA ARG A 199 9.60 11.57 -3.78
C ARG A 199 10.29 11.13 -5.07
N ASP A 200 10.44 9.82 -5.27
CA ASP A 200 11.05 9.26 -6.47
C ASP A 200 10.01 9.10 -7.58
N ALA A 201 10.20 9.83 -8.68
CA ALA A 201 9.37 9.72 -9.88
C ALA A 201 9.31 8.29 -10.44
N ALA A 202 10.37 7.50 -10.24
CA ALA A 202 10.46 6.12 -10.71
C ALA A 202 9.40 5.21 -10.08
N LEU A 203 8.90 5.52 -8.87
CA LEU A 203 7.76 4.80 -8.29
C LEU A 203 6.50 5.00 -9.12
N TYR A 204 6.19 6.26 -9.45
CA TYR A 204 4.97 6.62 -10.19
C TYR A 204 5.02 6.18 -11.65
N GLU A 205 6.18 6.31 -12.29
CA GLU A 205 6.42 5.76 -13.62
C GLU A 205 6.28 4.24 -13.63
N TRP A 206 6.78 3.55 -12.60
CA TRP A 206 6.61 2.12 -12.45
C TRP A 206 5.13 1.74 -12.30
N LEU A 207 4.37 2.44 -11.45
CA LEU A 207 2.93 2.21 -11.29
C LEU A 207 2.19 2.35 -12.63
N LEU A 208 2.45 3.41 -13.40
CA LEU A 208 1.76 3.69 -14.67
C LEU A 208 2.04 2.68 -15.79
N ARG A 209 3.09 1.85 -15.66
CA ARG A 209 3.35 0.74 -16.60
C ARG A 209 2.47 -0.48 -16.33
N HIS A 210 1.83 -0.55 -15.17
CA HIS A 210 1.03 -1.69 -14.76
C HIS A 210 -0.45 -1.41 -14.98
N GLN A 211 -1.11 -2.35 -15.64
CA GLN A 211 -2.55 -2.42 -15.78
C GLN A 211 -2.98 -3.85 -15.55
N CYS A 212 -4.18 -4.05 -15.03
CA CYS A 212 -4.75 -5.36 -14.84
C CYS A 212 -6.05 -5.45 -15.64
N ASP A 213 -5.98 -5.99 -16.86
CA ASP A 213 -7.14 -6.09 -17.76
C ASP A 213 -8.24 -7.03 -17.23
N LYS A 214 -7.90 -7.86 -16.24
CA LYS A 214 -8.84 -8.73 -15.51
C LYS A 214 -9.32 -8.12 -14.20
N CYS A 215 -8.66 -7.07 -13.71
CA CYS A 215 -9.13 -6.23 -12.61
C CYS A 215 -10.03 -5.17 -13.25
N GLY A 216 -11.20 -4.90 -12.69
CA GLY A 216 -12.03 -3.81 -13.23
C GLY A 216 -12.99 -4.18 -14.36
N ARG A 217 -13.39 -5.45 -14.52
CA ARG A 217 -14.81 -5.66 -14.80
C ARG A 217 -15.50 -5.61 -13.44
N PRO A 218 -16.35 -4.60 -13.14
CA PRO A 218 -17.38 -4.83 -12.14
C PRO A 218 -18.13 -6.05 -12.66
N LEU A 219 -17.94 -7.21 -12.04
CA LEU A 219 -18.88 -8.32 -12.26
C LEU A 219 -20.27 -7.86 -11.82
N ALA A 220 -20.34 -6.83 -10.97
CA ALA A 220 -21.53 -6.18 -10.46
C ALA A 220 -21.11 -4.94 -9.62
N ARG A 221 -22.05 -4.11 -9.15
CA ARG A 221 -21.81 -3.12 -8.06
C ARG A 221 -21.30 -3.84 -6.81
N TRP A 222 -20.63 -3.17 -5.88
CA TRP A 222 -20.05 -3.87 -4.72
C TRP A 222 -21.06 -4.73 -3.94
N HIS A 223 -22.28 -4.22 -3.74
CA HIS A 223 -23.37 -4.95 -3.07
C HIS A 223 -23.90 -6.19 -3.84
N GLU A 224 -23.44 -6.37 -5.08
CA GLU A 224 -23.78 -7.49 -5.95
C GLU A 224 -22.60 -8.48 -6.08
N LEU A 225 -21.43 -8.20 -5.47
CA LEU A 225 -20.32 -9.15 -5.37
C LEU A 225 -20.60 -10.18 -4.26
N PRO A 226 -20.26 -11.46 -4.47
CA PRO A 226 -20.38 -12.46 -3.41
C PRO A 226 -19.52 -12.06 -2.21
N PRO A 227 -19.98 -12.29 -0.96
CA PRO A 227 -19.18 -12.01 0.22
C PRO A 227 -17.82 -12.72 0.11
N PRO A 228 -16.72 -12.11 0.60
CA PRO A 228 -15.40 -12.73 0.52
C PRO A 228 -15.44 -14.12 1.15
N PRO A 229 -14.70 -15.10 0.61
CA PRO A 229 -14.72 -16.50 1.08
C PRO A 229 -14.18 -16.69 2.50
N PHE A 230 -13.74 -15.60 3.16
CA PHE A 230 -13.23 -15.61 4.51
C PHE A 230 -14.07 -14.67 5.36
N THR A 231 -14.84 -15.26 6.28
CA THR A 231 -15.46 -14.54 7.38
C THR A 231 -14.36 -13.99 8.27
N PHE A 232 -14.40 -12.69 8.52
CA PHE A 232 -13.58 -12.04 9.54
C PHE A 232 -13.95 -12.65 10.89
N GLY A 233 -13.06 -13.48 11.42
CA GLY A 233 -13.08 -13.96 12.80
C GLY A 233 -12.18 -13.08 13.65
#